data_AF-A0A424PDA1-F1
#
_entry.id   AF-A0A424PDA1-F1
#
_cell.length_a   1.000
_cell.length_b   1.000
_cell.length_c   1.000
_cell.angle_alpha   90.00
_cell.angle_beta   90.00
_cell.angle_gamma   90.00
#
_symmetry.space_group_name_H-M   'P 1'
#
loop_
_entity.id
_entity.type
_entity.pdbx_description
1 polymer ?
#
loop_
_entity_poly.entity_id
_entity_poly.type
_entity_poly.pdbx_seq_one_letter_code
_entity_poly.pdbx_strand_id
1 'polypeptide(L)'
;MSLSRPLMESEIRAAQDESHSAAETARKLNVSYNTYKKYAKLYDIMERCKCTDATGLPKVHNPYRGKYPLEEILMGMHPGYSPSRLRKKLLASKIKIEECEVCGYNEPRITDGKVPLVLAFKDGDRSNHVLENLEMVCYNCYHNTYGNLFGITKDNF
;
A
#
# COMPACT_ATOMS: atom_id res chain seq x y z
N MET A 1 2.22 14.84 -23.75
CA MET A 1 2.56 16.17 -24.31
C MET A 1 2.12 17.23 -23.31
N SER A 2 3.06 17.97 -22.71
CA SER A 2 2.73 19.10 -21.85
C SER A 2 2.14 20.23 -22.69
N LEU A 3 0.96 20.71 -22.33
CA LEU A 3 0.34 21.87 -22.96
C LEU A 3 1.30 23.07 -22.85
N SER A 4 1.88 23.50 -23.97
CA SER A 4 2.72 24.70 -24.07
C SER A 4 1.84 25.95 -24.28
N ARG A 5 0.76 26.07 -23.50
CA ARG A 5 -0.11 27.25 -23.47
C ARG A 5 -0.26 27.73 -22.03
N PRO A 6 -0.45 29.04 -21.80
CA PRO A 6 -0.72 29.55 -20.46
C PRO A 6 -2.02 28.94 -19.91
N LEU A 7 -2.03 28.65 -18.60
CA LEU A 7 -3.20 28.18 -17.88
C LEU A 7 -4.08 29.36 -17.51
N MET A 8 -5.36 29.29 -17.84
CA MET A 8 -6.33 30.33 -17.48
C MET A 8 -6.82 30.13 -16.04
N GLU A 9 -7.21 31.22 -15.39
CA GLU A 9 -7.71 31.16 -14.01
C GLU A 9 -8.96 30.29 -13.88
N SER A 10 -9.90 30.39 -14.84
CA SER A 10 -11.13 29.59 -14.87
C SER A 10 -10.87 28.10 -14.95
N GLU A 11 -9.88 27.68 -15.76
CA GLU A 11 -9.47 26.29 -15.90
C GLU A 11 -8.90 25.74 -14.59
N ILE A 12 -8.08 26.55 -13.91
CA ILE A 12 -7.50 26.15 -12.64
C ILE A 12 -8.61 26.02 -11.59
N ARG A 13 -9.54 26.99 -11.49
CA ARG A 13 -10.66 26.93 -10.54
C ARG A 13 -11.54 25.70 -10.77
N ALA A 14 -11.94 25.43 -12.01
CA ALA A 14 -12.71 24.23 -12.34
C ALA A 14 -11.99 22.94 -11.92
N ALA A 15 -10.68 22.85 -12.19
CA ALA A 15 -9.89 21.70 -11.78
C ALA A 15 -9.71 21.60 -10.26
N GLN A 16 -9.67 22.72 -9.53
CA GLN A 16 -9.60 22.73 -8.06
C GLN A 16 -10.91 22.25 -7.44
N ASP A 17 -12.06 22.67 -7.96
CA ASP A 17 -13.38 22.29 -7.43
C ASP A 17 -13.62 20.77 -7.51
N GLU A 18 -13.00 20.10 -8.50
CA GLU A 18 -13.08 18.65 -8.63
C GLU A 18 -11.90 17.87 -8.01
N SER A 19 -10.95 18.53 -7.35
CA SER A 19 -9.74 17.90 -6.82
C SER A 19 -9.69 17.98 -5.30
N HIS A 20 -9.12 16.95 -4.65
CA HIS A 20 -8.90 16.95 -3.20
C HIS A 20 -7.53 17.51 -2.81
N SER A 21 -6.63 17.71 -3.78
CA SER A 21 -5.30 18.27 -3.52
C SER A 21 -4.71 18.99 -4.73
N ALA A 22 -3.83 19.96 -4.46
CA ALA A 22 -3.06 20.65 -5.49
C ALA A 22 -2.27 19.71 -6.44
N ALA A 23 -1.80 18.55 -5.94
CA ALA A 23 -1.09 17.57 -6.76
C ALA A 23 -2.03 16.78 -7.68
N GLU A 24 -3.29 16.59 -7.27
CA GLU A 24 -4.34 16.05 -8.12
C GLU A 24 -4.78 17.06 -9.18
N THR A 25 -4.96 18.33 -8.80
CA THR A 25 -5.29 19.41 -9.74
C THR A 25 -4.27 19.50 -10.88
N ALA A 26 -2.97 19.45 -10.56
CA ALA A 26 -1.91 19.45 -11.58
C ALA A 26 -2.00 18.24 -12.52
N ARG A 27 -2.35 17.05 -12.00
CA ARG A 27 -2.55 15.83 -12.80
C ARG A 27 -3.78 15.96 -13.71
N LYS A 28 -4.91 16.47 -13.21
CA LYS A 28 -6.12 16.71 -14.02
C LYS A 28 -5.87 17.69 -15.16
N LEU A 29 -5.12 18.76 -14.88
CA LEU A 29 -4.70 19.74 -15.89
C LEU A 29 -3.61 19.21 -16.86
N ASN A 30 -3.11 17.99 -16.67
CA ASN A 30 -2.01 17.40 -17.45
C ASN A 30 -0.74 18.28 -17.49
N VAL A 31 -0.41 18.95 -16.38
CA VAL A 31 0.77 19.80 -16.25
C VAL A 31 1.66 19.37 -15.09
N SER A 32 2.92 19.79 -15.12
CA SER A 32 3.80 19.61 -13.97
C SER A 32 3.28 20.40 -12.77
N TYR A 33 3.52 19.90 -11.56
CA TYR A 33 3.15 20.60 -10.33
C TYR A 33 3.78 22.02 -10.25
N ASN A 34 5.02 22.17 -10.73
CA ASN A 34 5.70 23.47 -10.75
C ASN A 34 5.00 24.48 -11.67
N THR A 35 4.51 24.01 -12.82
CA THR A 35 3.72 24.84 -13.75
C THR A 35 2.43 25.29 -13.09
N TYR A 36 1.65 24.35 -12.53
CA TYR A 36 0.43 24.67 -11.79
C TYR A 36 0.71 25.69 -10.65
N LYS A 37 1.73 25.43 -9.83
CA LYS A 37 2.11 26.29 -8.70
C LYS A 37 2.46 27.71 -9.13
N LYS A 38 3.11 27.87 -10.29
CA LYS A 38 3.43 29.20 -10.85
C LYS A 38 2.15 29.99 -11.13
N TYR A 39 1.19 29.42 -11.87
CA TYR A 39 -0.06 30.11 -12.23
C TYR A 39 -1.01 30.26 -11.04
N ALA A 40 -1.10 29.28 -10.14
CA ALA A 40 -1.92 29.38 -8.94
C ALA A 40 -1.47 30.53 -8.01
N LYS A 41 -0.16 30.81 -7.95
CA LYS A 41 0.39 31.98 -7.26
C LYS A 41 0.14 33.29 -8.02
N LEU A 42 0.22 33.26 -9.35
CA LEU A 42 -0.05 34.44 -10.18
C LEU A 42 -1.48 34.97 -9.98
N TYR A 43 -2.44 34.07 -9.82
CA TYR A 43 -3.86 34.40 -9.62
C TYR A 43 -4.29 34.41 -8.14
N ASP A 44 -3.37 34.17 -7.20
CA ASP A 44 -3.65 34.09 -5.76
C ASP A 44 -4.75 33.09 -5.35
N ILE A 45 -4.89 31.98 -6.10
CA ILE A 45 -5.90 30.93 -5.87
C ILE A 45 -5.32 29.66 -5.23
N MET A 46 -4.07 29.71 -4.76
CA MET A 46 -3.37 28.53 -4.24
C MET A 46 -4.01 27.97 -2.96
N GLU A 47 -4.65 28.81 -2.15
CA GLU A 47 -5.20 28.41 -0.85
C GLU A 47 -6.47 27.56 -0.94
N ARG A 48 -7.19 27.64 -2.07
CA ARG A 48 -8.45 26.91 -2.29
C ARG A 48 -8.26 25.39 -2.32
N CYS A 49 -7.11 24.93 -2.79
CA CYS A 49 -6.79 23.52 -3.00
C CYS A 49 -5.98 22.90 -1.86
N LYS A 50 -6.28 23.30 -0.61
CA LYS A 50 -5.73 22.68 0.60
C LYS A 50 -6.57 21.45 0.93
N CYS A 51 -5.90 20.32 1.16
CA CYS A 51 -6.54 19.12 1.68
C CYS A 51 -7.20 19.46 3.02
N THR A 52 -8.51 19.30 3.12
CA THR A 52 -9.29 19.59 4.34
C THR A 52 -9.08 18.55 5.43
N ASP A 53 -8.59 17.36 5.07
CA ASP A 53 -8.37 16.27 6.01
C ASP A 53 -7.08 16.48 6.81
N ALA A 54 -7.23 16.59 8.13
CA ALA A 54 -6.10 16.74 9.08
C ALA A 54 -5.13 15.54 9.07
N THR A 55 -5.60 14.38 8.62
CA THR A 55 -4.81 13.15 8.45
C THR A 55 -4.03 13.11 7.12
N GLY A 56 -4.37 13.98 6.17
CA GLY A 56 -3.80 14.02 4.82
C GLY A 56 -4.26 12.85 3.92
N LEU A 57 -4.06 12.99 2.60
CA LEU A 57 -4.35 11.90 1.67
C LEU A 57 -3.40 10.70 1.89
N PRO A 58 -3.92 9.46 1.83
CA PRO A 58 -3.07 8.27 1.90
C PRO A 58 -2.10 8.27 0.71
N LYS A 59 -0.80 8.22 1.00
CA LYS A 59 0.23 8.12 -0.04
C LYS A 59 0.17 6.73 -0.67
N VAL A 60 0.05 6.68 -1.99
CA VAL A 60 0.16 5.43 -2.76
C VAL A 60 1.61 4.94 -2.65
N HIS A 61 1.83 3.87 -1.88
CA HIS A 61 3.13 3.24 -1.77
C HIS A 61 3.32 2.24 -2.91
N ASN A 62 4.29 2.50 -3.79
CA ASN A 62 4.68 1.52 -4.81
C ASN A 62 5.50 0.40 -4.16
N PRO A 63 5.02 -0.86 -4.13
CA PRO A 63 5.70 -1.95 -3.45
C PRO A 63 7.07 -2.31 -4.07
N TYR A 64 7.29 -1.95 -5.34
CA TYR A 64 8.51 -2.22 -6.12
C TYR A 64 9.56 -1.10 -6.01
N ARG A 65 9.31 -0.02 -5.27
CA ARG A 65 10.27 1.09 -5.10
C ARG A 65 10.56 1.36 -3.63
N GLY A 66 11.71 1.98 -3.37
CA GLY A 66 12.15 2.40 -2.02
C GLY A 66 13.30 1.56 -1.47
N LYS A 67 13.53 1.64 -0.16
CA LYS A 67 14.68 1.00 0.52
C LYS A 67 14.69 -0.54 0.42
N TYR A 68 13.51 -1.15 0.38
CA TYR A 68 13.35 -2.60 0.29
C TYR A 68 12.31 -2.90 -0.81
N PRO A 69 12.72 -2.96 -2.08
CA PRO A 69 11.86 -3.37 -3.19
C PRO A 69 11.33 -4.79 -2.96
N LEU A 70 10.10 -5.06 -3.42
CA LEU A 70 9.48 -6.37 -3.22
C LEU A 70 10.27 -7.50 -3.91
N GLU A 71 10.77 -7.27 -5.12
CA GLU A 71 11.58 -8.22 -5.88
C GLU A 71 12.83 -8.65 -5.10
N GLU A 72 13.54 -7.68 -4.50
CA GLU A 72 14.73 -7.96 -3.69
C GLU A 72 14.43 -8.82 -2.46
N ILE A 73 13.29 -8.58 -1.82
CA ILE A 73 12.85 -9.37 -0.67
C ILE A 73 12.54 -10.81 -1.11
N LEU A 74 11.81 -10.98 -2.22
CA LEU A 74 11.45 -12.29 -2.76
C LEU A 74 12.66 -13.09 -3.28
N MET A 75 13.75 -12.41 -3.66
CA MET A 75 15.05 -13.02 -3.98
C MET A 75 15.86 -13.42 -2.74
N GLY A 76 15.34 -13.18 -1.53
CA GLY A 76 16.03 -13.54 -0.28
C GLY A 76 17.15 -12.59 0.14
N MET A 77 17.30 -11.42 -0.49
CA MET A 77 18.37 -10.47 -0.14
C MET A 77 18.17 -9.78 1.22
N HIS A 78 16.96 -9.87 1.78
CA HIS A 78 16.58 -9.25 3.05
C HIS A 78 15.97 -10.27 4.03
N PRO A 79 16.77 -11.20 4.59
CA PRO A 79 16.27 -12.27 5.48
C PRO A 79 15.69 -11.74 6.80
N GLY A 80 16.16 -10.59 7.28
CA GLY A 80 15.63 -9.92 8.48
C GLY A 80 14.37 -9.09 8.24
N TYR A 81 13.77 -9.13 7.06
CA TYR A 81 12.57 -8.36 6.75
C TYR A 81 11.37 -8.90 7.52
N SER A 82 10.55 -8.02 8.11
CA SER A 82 9.50 -8.50 9.01
C SER A 82 8.34 -9.17 8.23
N PRO A 83 7.87 -10.37 8.64
CA PRO A 83 6.78 -11.07 7.97
C PRO A 83 5.50 -10.24 7.87
N SER A 84 5.17 -9.46 8.92
CA SER A 84 4.00 -8.59 8.92
C SER A 84 4.07 -7.46 7.89
N ARG A 85 5.27 -6.93 7.61
CA ARG A 85 5.47 -5.93 6.54
C ARG A 85 5.46 -6.60 5.17
N LEU A 86 6.02 -7.80 5.06
CA LEU A 86 6.02 -8.57 3.81
C LEU A 86 4.60 -8.90 3.37
N ARG A 87 3.76 -9.40 4.29
CA ARG A 87 2.34 -9.62 4.04
C ARG A 87 1.66 -8.40 3.43
N LYS A 88 1.83 -7.22 4.02
CA LYS A 88 1.23 -5.97 3.51
C LYS A 88 1.71 -5.64 2.09
N LYS A 89 3.00 -5.85 1.79
CA LYS A 89 3.55 -5.64 0.44
C LYS A 89 2.99 -6.64 -0.57
N LEU A 90 2.84 -7.90 -0.20
CA LEU A 90 2.29 -8.95 -1.07
C LEU A 90 0.82 -8.66 -1.44
N LEU A 91 0.02 -8.24 -0.47
CA LEU A 91 -1.38 -7.86 -0.70
C LEU A 91 -1.48 -6.57 -1.54
N ALA A 92 -0.66 -5.56 -1.23
CA ALA A 92 -0.66 -4.30 -1.98
C ALA A 92 -0.18 -4.47 -3.44
N SER A 93 0.70 -5.44 -3.71
CA SER A 93 1.18 -5.77 -5.06
C SER A 93 0.24 -6.73 -5.82
N LYS A 94 -0.80 -7.25 -5.17
CA LYS A 94 -1.73 -8.26 -5.71
C LYS A 94 -1.06 -9.56 -6.17
N ILE A 95 0.16 -9.84 -5.70
CA ILE A 95 0.82 -11.13 -5.94
C ILE A 95 0.11 -12.24 -5.16
N LYS A 96 -0.32 -11.92 -3.94
CA LYS A 96 -1.18 -12.76 -3.12
C LYS A 96 -2.51 -12.04 -2.89
N ILE A 97 -3.57 -12.82 -2.74
CA ILE A 97 -4.93 -12.33 -2.50
C ILE A 97 -5.26 -12.34 -1.00
N GLU A 98 -6.28 -11.56 -0.59
CA GLU A 98 -6.78 -11.54 0.79
C GLU A 98 -7.70 -12.74 1.07
N GLU A 99 -7.21 -13.94 0.79
CA GLU A 99 -7.92 -15.20 1.01
C GLU A 99 -6.96 -16.25 1.58
N CYS A 100 -7.48 -17.16 2.39
CA CYS A 100 -6.71 -18.29 2.89
C CYS A 100 -6.50 -19.33 1.78
N GLU A 101 -5.24 -19.63 1.47
CA GLU A 101 -4.86 -20.62 0.44
C GLU A 101 -5.18 -22.07 0.83
N VAL A 102 -5.49 -22.33 2.12
CA VAL A 102 -5.82 -23.67 2.62
C VAL A 102 -7.33 -23.94 2.61
N CYS A 103 -8.15 -22.99 3.05
CA CYS A 103 -9.59 -23.19 3.24
C CYS A 103 -10.50 -22.19 2.50
N GLY A 104 -9.93 -21.21 1.79
CA GLY A 104 -10.71 -20.20 1.07
C GLY A 104 -11.33 -19.11 1.94
N TYR A 105 -11.02 -19.05 3.23
CA TYR A 105 -11.58 -18.04 4.13
C TYR A 105 -11.14 -16.62 3.71
N ASN A 106 -12.11 -15.73 3.47
CA ASN A 106 -11.91 -14.35 3.04
C ASN A 106 -12.84 -13.33 3.74
N GLU A 107 -13.49 -13.72 4.85
CA GLU A 107 -14.45 -12.84 5.52
C GLU A 107 -13.73 -11.72 6.30
N PRO A 108 -14.05 -10.44 6.02
CA PRO A 108 -13.43 -9.30 6.70
C PRO A 108 -13.97 -9.12 8.11
N ARG A 109 -13.11 -8.67 9.04
CA ARG A 109 -13.54 -8.32 10.39
C ARG A 109 -14.45 -7.10 10.38
N ILE A 110 -15.51 -7.15 11.19
CA ILE A 110 -16.47 -6.06 11.36
C ILE A 110 -15.80 -4.76 11.84
N THR A 111 -14.72 -4.86 12.62
CA THR A 111 -14.07 -3.71 13.25
C THR A 111 -13.22 -2.87 12.30
N ASP A 112 -12.42 -3.51 11.42
CA ASP A 112 -11.46 -2.82 10.57
C ASP A 112 -11.47 -3.25 9.11
N GLY A 113 -12.41 -4.10 8.71
CA GLY A 113 -12.59 -4.58 7.34
C GLY A 113 -11.48 -5.50 6.83
N LYS A 114 -10.53 -5.92 7.68
CA LYS A 114 -9.40 -6.76 7.27
C LYS A 114 -9.71 -8.22 7.45
N VAL A 115 -9.27 -9.05 6.50
CA VAL A 115 -9.35 -10.51 6.65
C VAL A 115 -8.28 -11.00 7.65
N PRO A 116 -8.66 -11.81 8.66
CA PRO A 116 -7.77 -12.37 9.69
C PRO A 116 -6.85 -13.49 9.14
N LEU A 117 -5.99 -13.11 8.20
CA LEU A 117 -4.93 -13.94 7.63
C LEU A 117 -3.59 -13.68 8.31
N VAL A 118 -2.62 -14.54 8.08
CA VAL A 118 -1.22 -14.49 8.51
C VAL A 118 -0.37 -15.04 7.37
N LEU A 119 0.88 -14.59 7.29
CA LEU A 119 1.84 -15.14 6.34
C LEU A 119 2.54 -16.35 6.98
N ALA A 120 2.37 -17.51 6.37
CA ALA A 120 3.04 -18.75 6.76
C ALA A 120 4.24 -19.04 5.83
N PHE A 121 5.17 -19.83 6.36
CA PHE A 121 6.40 -20.26 5.70
C PHE A 121 6.37 -21.79 5.65
N LYS A 122 6.35 -22.39 4.46
CA LYS A 122 6.20 -23.84 4.29
C LYS A 122 7.35 -24.63 4.91
N ASP A 123 8.55 -24.09 4.86
CA ASP A 123 9.76 -24.66 5.47
C ASP A 123 9.94 -24.33 6.97
N GLY A 124 9.10 -23.46 7.54
CA GLY A 124 9.23 -22.97 8.91
C GLY A 124 10.32 -21.91 9.11
N ASP A 125 11.11 -21.59 8.10
CA ASP A 125 12.16 -20.57 8.17
C ASP A 125 11.60 -19.19 7.80
N ARG A 126 11.51 -18.33 8.81
CA ARG A 126 11.00 -16.96 8.66
C ARG A 126 11.91 -16.04 7.84
N SER A 127 13.13 -16.47 7.52
CA SER A 127 14.06 -15.72 6.69
C SER A 127 13.95 -16.05 5.20
N ASN A 128 13.34 -17.20 4.86
CA ASN A 128 13.14 -17.64 3.49
C ASN A 128 11.88 -16.99 2.88
N HIS A 129 12.10 -15.88 2.19
CA HIS A 129 11.05 -15.07 1.58
C HIS A 129 10.72 -15.45 0.13
N VAL A 130 11.18 -16.60 -0.37
CA VAL A 130 10.86 -17.06 -1.73
C VAL A 130 9.35 -17.26 -1.87
N LEU A 131 8.76 -16.74 -2.96
CA LEU A 131 7.30 -16.69 -3.14
C LEU A 131 6.62 -18.07 -2.97
N GLU A 132 7.25 -19.14 -3.44
CA GLU A 132 6.74 -20.51 -3.34
C GLU A 132 6.67 -21.03 -1.89
N ASN A 133 7.57 -20.54 -1.04
CA ASN A 133 7.61 -20.84 0.40
C ASN A 133 6.54 -20.07 1.19
N LEU A 134 6.02 -18.97 0.64
CA LEU A 134 5.07 -18.10 1.30
C LEU A 134 3.62 -18.52 1.03
N GLU A 135 2.82 -18.58 2.08
CA GLU A 135 1.40 -18.93 2.01
C GLU A 135 0.55 -17.98 2.87
N MET A 136 -0.59 -17.54 2.34
CA MET A 136 -1.57 -16.75 3.08
C MET A 136 -2.56 -17.68 3.79
N VAL A 137 -2.56 -17.67 5.11
CA VAL A 137 -3.31 -18.65 5.92
C VAL A 137 -4.13 -17.94 7.00
N CYS A 138 -5.39 -18.35 7.23
CA CYS A 138 -6.17 -17.83 8.34
C CYS A 138 -5.62 -18.31 9.69
N TYR A 139 -5.95 -17.64 10.80
CA TYR A 139 -5.45 -18.04 12.12
C TYR A 139 -5.74 -19.50 12.48
N ASN A 140 -6.92 -20.01 12.08
CA ASN A 140 -7.32 -21.39 12.37
C ASN A 140 -6.49 -22.41 11.58
N CYS A 141 -6.36 -22.22 10.26
CA CYS A 141 -5.54 -23.09 9.44
C CYS A 141 -4.08 -23.01 9.86
N TYR A 142 -3.56 -21.82 10.17
CA TYR A 142 -2.20 -21.66 10.66
C TYR A 142 -1.97 -22.48 11.93
N HIS A 143 -2.91 -22.39 12.88
CA HIS A 143 -2.84 -23.17 14.12
C HIS A 143 -2.77 -24.68 13.85
N ASN A 144 -3.58 -25.16 12.90
CA ASN A 144 -3.68 -26.58 12.59
C ASN A 144 -2.51 -27.12 11.76
N THR A 145 -1.90 -26.31 10.89
CA THR A 145 -0.85 -26.76 9.96
C THR A 145 0.56 -26.35 10.37
N TYR A 146 0.74 -25.15 10.92
CA TYR A 146 2.03 -24.55 11.27
C TYR A 146 2.25 -24.42 12.79
N GLY A 147 1.23 -24.66 13.60
CA GLY A 147 1.30 -24.62 15.05
C GLY A 147 1.07 -23.23 15.65
N ASN A 148 1.76 -22.91 16.75
CA ASN A 148 1.43 -21.71 17.52
C ASN A 148 2.01 -20.43 16.90
N LEU A 149 1.13 -19.47 16.57
CA LEU A 149 1.50 -18.15 16.06
C LEU A 149 2.41 -17.36 17.01
N PHE A 150 2.24 -17.56 18.32
CA PHE A 150 2.91 -16.81 19.38
C PHE A 150 4.09 -17.55 20.03
N GLY A 151 4.46 -18.73 19.50
CA GLY A 151 5.65 -19.46 19.95
C GLY A 151 5.55 -20.10 21.35
N ILE A 152 4.37 -20.18 21.95
CA ILE A 152 4.20 -20.93 23.21
C ILE A 152 4.07 -22.42 22.85
N THR A 153 5.16 -23.16 22.95
CA THR A 153 5.16 -24.61 22.81
C THR A 153 4.87 -25.27 24.16
N LYS A 154 4.35 -26.51 24.16
CA LYS A 154 4.07 -27.27 25.40
C LYS A 154 5.30 -27.41 26.30
N ASP A 155 6.50 -27.34 25.74
CA ASP A 155 7.77 -27.45 26.46
C ASP A 155 8.10 -26.20 27.32
N ASN A 156 7.34 -25.11 27.16
CA ASN A 156 7.52 -23.84 27.86
C ASN A 156 6.33 -23.48 28.78
N PHE A 157 5.50 -24.45 29.16
CA PHE A 157 4.42 -24.30 30.13
C PHE A 157 4.79 -24.90 31.49
#